data_AF-A0A355UFV0-F1
#
_entry.id   AF-A0A355UFV0-F1
#
_cell.length_a   1.000
_cell.length_b   1.000
_cell.length_c   1.000
_cell.angle_alpha   90.00
_cell.angle_beta   90.00
_cell.angle_gamma   90.00
#
_symmetry.space_group_name_H-M   'P 1'
#
loop_
_entity.id
_entity.type
_entity.pdbx_description
1 polymer ?
#
loop_
_entity_poly.entity_id
_entity_poly.type
_entity_poly.pdbx_seq_one_letter_code
_entity_poly.pdbx_strand_id
1 'polypeptide(L)' 'MLLVCDSGSTKADWCLVDKYNNRKFISTCGMNPYNISQEAICQEIESVLISNINPKDVD' A
#
# COMPACT_ATOMS: atom_id res chain seq x y z
N MET A 1 -4.95 -12.46 -6.90
CA MET A 1 -4.28 -11.17 -6.66
C MET A 1 -3.32 -11.33 -5.49
N LEU A 2 -2.16 -10.68 -5.54
CA LEU A 2 -1.21 -10.57 -4.44
C LEU A 2 -0.90 -9.09 -4.21
N LEU A 3 -0.96 -8.64 -2.95
CA LEU A 3 -0.48 -7.31 -2.57
C LEU A 3 0.75 -7.49 -1.68
N VAL A 4 1.89 -6.97 -2.15
CA VAL A 4 3.16 -7.03 -1.44
C VAL A 4 3.49 -5.65 -0.89
N CYS A 5 3.94 -5.59 0.36
CA CYS A 5 4.39 -4.38 1.01
C CYS A 5 5.86 -4.56 1.45
N ASP A 6 6.71 -3.63 1.05
CA ASP A 6 8.05 -3.45 1.59
C ASP A 6 8.06 -2.16 2.43
N SER A 7 7.93 -2.29 3.74
CA SER A 7 7.77 -1.16 4.66
C SER A 7 9.08 -0.83 5.36
N GLY A 8 9.64 0.33 5.03
CA GLY A 8 10.72 0.97 5.76
C GLY A 8 10.21 2.02 6.75
N SER A 9 11.12 2.59 7.54
CA SER A 9 10.78 3.62 8.53
C SER A 9 10.36 4.96 7.93
N THR A 10 10.79 5.26 6.70
CA THR A 10 10.51 6.54 6.01
C THR A 10 9.57 6.41 4.83
N LYS A 11 9.51 5.24 4.20
CA LYS A 11 8.66 4.93 3.04
C LYS A 11 8.17 3.50 3.11
N ALA A 12 7.01 3.23 2.53
CA ALA A 12 6.57 1.88 2.24
C ALA A 12 6.16 1.77 0.77
N ASP A 13 6.75 0.79 0.09
CA ASP A 13 6.48 0.51 -1.32
C ASP A 13 5.54 -0.70 -1.43
N TRP A 14 4.51 -0.54 -2.25
CA TRP A 14 3.46 -1.52 -2.46
C TRP A 14 3.50 -2.00 -3.91
N CYS A 15 3.35 -3.31 -4.10
CA CYS A 15 3.21 -3.92 -5.41
C CYS A 15 1.94 -4.76 -5.44
N LEU A 16 0.95 -4.29 -6.20
CA LEU A 16 -0.25 -5.03 -6.52
C LEU A 16 0.00 -5.87 -7.77
N VAL A 17 -0.18 -7.19 -7.64
CA VAL A 17 -0.09 -8.16 -8.73
C VAL A 17 -1.48 -8.73 -9.00
N ASP A 18 -2.02 -8.44 -10.18
CA ASP A 18 -3.32 -8.95 -10.59
C ASP A 18 -3.25 -10.42 -11.05
N LYS A 19 -4.39 -10.99 -11.44
CA LYS A 19 -4.47 -12.38 -11.94
C LYS A 19 -3.76 -12.64 -13.27
N TYR A 20 -3.39 -11.58 -13.99
CA TYR A 20 -2.68 -11.64 -15.27
C TYR A 20 -1.18 -11.32 -15.11
N ASN A 21 -0.66 -11.26 -13.87
CA ASN A 21 0.70 -10.84 -13.52
C ASN A 21 1.06 -9.40 -13.88
N ASN A 22 0.07 -8.53 -14.15
CA ASN A 22 0.33 -7.10 -14.25
C ASN A 22 0.70 -6.54 -12.87
N ARG A 23 1.65 -5.60 -12.86
CA ARG A 23 2.18 -5.00 -11.63
C ARG A 23 1.84 -3.53 -11.57
N LYS A 24 1.33 -3.11 -10.42
CA LYS A 24 1.08 -1.71 -10.10
C LYS A 24 1.81 -1.35 -8.83
N PHE A 25 2.64 -0.31 -8.91
CA PHE A 25 3.46 0.17 -7.80
C PHE A 25 2.85 1.43 -7.20
N ILE A 26 2.79 1.47 -5.87
CA ILE A 26 2.27 2.59 -5.09
C ILE A 26 3.22 2.81 -3.93
N SER A 27 3.56 4.07 -3.62
CA SER A 27 4.39 4.40 -2.47
C SER A 27 3.59 5.22 -1.47
N THR A 28 3.76 4.91 -0.19
CA THR A 28 3.20 5.65 0.94
C THR A 28 4.33 6.12 1.85
N CYS A 29 4.01 6.92 2.88
CA CYS A 29 4.95 7.14 3.97
C CYS A 29 5.27 5.82 4.72
N GLY A 30 6.39 5.81 5.44
CA GLY A 30 6.82 4.68 6.25
C GLY A 30 5.86 4.44 7.41
N MET A 31 5.40 3.21 7.57
CA MET A 31 4.41 2.81 8.57
C MET A 31 5.05 2.00 9.70
N ASN A 32 6.16 2.50 10.25
CA ASN A 32 6.81 1.86 11.39
C ASN A 32 5.92 1.97 12.64
N PRO A 33 5.43 0.86 13.21
CA PRO A 33 4.51 0.88 14.35
C PRO A 33 5.15 1.43 15.64
N TYR A 34 6.47 1.53 15.72
CA TYR A 34 7.17 2.17 16.84
C TYR A 34 7.13 3.70 16.78
N ASN A 35 6.86 4.29 15.62
CA ASN A 35 6.94 5.73 15.38
C ASN A 35 5.61 6.34 14.92
N ILE A 36 4.71 5.55 14.35
CA ILE A 36 3.44 6.00 13.77
C ILE A 36 2.29 5.26 14.48
N SER A 37 1.23 6.00 14.84
CA SER A 37 0.05 5.40 15.47
C SER A 37 -0.77 4.58 14.49
N GLN A 38 -1.58 3.67 15.02
CA GLN A 38 -2.49 2.86 14.20
C GLN A 38 -3.44 3.73 13.37
N GLU A 39 -3.95 4.81 13.94
CA GLU A 39 -4.88 5.73 13.26
C GLU A 39 -4.21 6.41 12.08
N ALA A 40 -2.96 6.86 12.22
CA ALA A 40 -2.20 7.46 11.14
C ALA A 40 -1.87 6.44 10.04
N ILE A 41 -1.53 5.21 10.41
CA ILE A 41 -1.35 4.10 9.46
C ILE A 41 -2.64 3.84 8.66
N CYS A 42 -3.79 3.78 9.33
CA CYS A 42 -5.08 3.60 8.67
C CYS A 42 -5.39 4.75 7.70
N GLN A 43 -5.19 5.99 8.13
CA GLN A 43 -5.40 7.18 7.29
C GLN A 43 -4.51 7.19 6.04
N GLU A 44 -3.24 6.83 6.17
CA GLU A 44 -2.32 6.74 5.02
C GLU A 44 -2.77 5.66 4.03
N ILE A 45 -3.16 4.48 4.53
CA ILE A 45 -3.67 3.39 3.69
C ILE A 45 -4.92 3.83 2.93
N GLU A 46 -5.88 4.46 3.60
CA GLU A 46 -7.13 4.92 2.97
C GLU A 46 -6.88 6.05 1.95
N SER A 47 -6.09 7.05 2.33
CA SER A 47 -5.90 8.27 1.55
C SER A 47 -4.93 8.10 0.38
N VAL A 48 -3.95 7.20 0.49
CA VAL A 48 -2.91 7.01 -0.54
C VAL A 48 -3.02 5.64 -1.19
N LEU A 49 -2.97 4.55 -0.43
CA LEU A 49 -2.94 3.21 -1.04
C LEU A 49 -4.27 2.88 -1.74
N ILE A 50 -5.38 2.95 -1.02
CA ILE A 50 -6.71 2.56 -1.53
C ILE A 50 -7.15 3.52 -2.64
N SER A 51 -6.91 4.83 -2.48
CA SER A 51 -7.25 5.83 -3.50
C SER A 51 -6.54 5.60 -4.85
N ASN A 52 -5.39 4.92 -4.83
CA ASN A 52 -4.63 4.58 -6.03
C ASN A 52 -4.96 3.18 -6.59
N ILE A 53 -5.77 2.36 -5.93
CA ILE A 53 -6.17 1.04 -6.42
C ILE A 53 -7.51 1.14 -7.15
N ASN A 54 -7.58 0.66 -8.40
CA ASN A 54 -8.85 0.53 -9.10
C ASN A 54 -9.50 -0.79 -8.64
N PRO A 55 -10.79 -0.82 -8.27
CA PRO A 55 -11.48 -2.06 -7.92
C PRO A 55 -11.33 -3.17 -8.97
N LYS A 56 -11.24 -2.82 -10.26
CA LYS A 56 -11.03 -3.78 -11.35
C LYS A 56 -9.66 -4.48 -11.32
N ASP A 57 -8.68 -3.88 -10.66
CA ASP A 57 -7.34 -4.46 -10.47
C ASP A 57 -7.36 -5.56 -9.40
N VAL A 58 -8.47 -5.68 -8.66
CA VAL A 58 -8.67 -6.58 -7.50
C VAL A 58 -9.59 -7.77 -7.82
N ASP A 59 -10.32 -7.72 -8.93
CA ASP A 59 -11.28 -8.73 -9.43
C ASP A 59 -10.63 -9.95 -10.13
#